data_AF-A0A7X6GGP6-F1
#
_entry.id   AF-A0A7X6GGP6-F1
#
_cell.length_a   1.000
_cell.length_b   1.000
_cell.length_c   1.000
_cell.angle_alpha   90.00
_cell.angle_beta   90.00
_cell.angle_gamma   90.00
#
_symmetry.space_group_name_H-M   'P 1'
#
loop_
_entity.id
_entity.type
_entity.pdbx_description
1 polymer ?
#
loop_
_entity_poly.entity_id
_entity_poly.type
_entity_poly.pdbx_seq_one_letter_code
_entity_poly.pdbx_strand_id
1 'polypeptide(L)'
;ISRQRGILPPPSSAKHDWQILCEVAGKMGFGEAFNFTHPSQIFCEYAGLTGYQNNGKRQLDLSPLQALSEAQYNGLSPLQWPFQAVTKVENTASSNSQPSLTSKRPFEDKQFSTPNAKARLIPVTYRAPLQVTSDAYPFVVNSGRARDQWHTMTRTGKAAKLLAHMPSANVYINPKDAAELGVESGDLVSLSSAVCKDTPVIYPVKMDTDMRKGEVFIPIHWSAQWGSHSKLGALYASAVDPISGQPELKHAAVAIAPAHFATYGKLFVSSVKQSTLNSEFSPSYEDALKHACDYWNTTPLESTETSSPLNNSDAALSVLNVASNKGRRDFTQALIPLLPQNAVLLQFHHHTYSVCLALVDDTLCFAAFLGDEPEKAERAPAAAHTTAQAAQHSKSTWSVPNEWLASLLNTSVSTDIQRNLLRGQVDDAFLNGDVVCSCFEVREKTITHAIEEGCSSVAELGEALKCGTNCGSCKPALSQLIDKHLVIEIQSV
;
A
#
# COMPACT_ATOMS: atom_id res chain seq x y z
N ILE A 1 -21.38 13.68 -13.66
CA ILE A 1 -20.84 14.89 -13.01
C ILE A 1 -21.26 14.84 -11.56
N SER A 2 -20.31 14.98 -10.65
CA SER A 2 -20.57 15.07 -9.21
C SER A 2 -19.65 16.11 -8.60
N ARG A 3 -20.14 16.83 -7.59
CA ARG A 3 -19.39 17.85 -6.85
C ARG A 3 -18.70 17.22 -5.64
N GLN A 4 -17.37 17.16 -5.64
CA GLN A 4 -16.57 16.71 -4.50
C GLN A 4 -16.20 17.90 -3.61
N ARG A 5 -16.67 17.94 -2.36
CA ARG A 5 -16.43 19.07 -1.43
C ARG A 5 -15.24 18.75 -0.53
N GLY A 6 -14.41 19.77 -0.25
CA GLY A 6 -13.33 19.63 0.70
C GLY A 6 -13.87 19.40 2.10
N ILE A 7 -13.31 18.42 2.82
CA ILE A 7 -13.65 18.13 4.22
C ILE A 7 -12.61 18.74 5.17
N LEU A 8 -11.38 18.96 4.69
CA LEU A 8 -10.27 19.54 5.43
C LEU A 8 -9.69 20.73 4.66
N PRO A 9 -9.14 21.74 5.35
CA PRO A 9 -8.36 22.78 4.70
C PRO A 9 -7.08 22.19 4.09
N PRO A 10 -6.51 22.84 3.04
CA PRO A 10 -5.22 22.45 2.51
C PRO A 10 -4.13 22.48 3.61
N PRO A 11 -3.20 21.52 3.62
CA PRO A 11 -2.13 21.49 4.61
C PRO A 11 -1.12 22.62 4.36
N SER A 12 -0.76 23.36 5.42
CA SER A 12 0.23 24.43 5.38
C SER A 12 -0.03 25.44 4.25
N SER A 13 0.94 25.71 3.38
CA SER A 13 0.85 26.63 2.25
C SER A 13 0.38 25.97 0.94
N ALA A 14 -0.11 24.73 0.98
CA ALA A 14 -0.61 24.04 -0.20
C ALA A 14 -1.80 24.80 -0.81
N LYS A 15 -1.79 24.95 -2.12
CA LYS A 15 -2.84 25.59 -2.91
C LYS A 15 -3.54 24.57 -3.78
N HIS A 16 -4.77 24.84 -4.16
CA HIS A 16 -5.43 24.05 -5.21
C HIS A 16 -4.73 24.28 -6.56
N ASP A 17 -4.70 23.25 -7.42
CA ASP A 17 -4.03 23.34 -8.73
C ASP A 17 -4.50 24.53 -9.57
N TRP A 18 -5.80 24.84 -9.55
CA TRP A 18 -6.35 25.98 -10.29
C TRP A 18 -5.80 27.32 -9.81
N GLN A 19 -5.52 27.48 -8.50
CA GLN A 19 -4.92 28.70 -7.95
C GLN A 19 -3.48 28.83 -8.42
N ILE A 20 -2.73 27.72 -8.39
CA ILE A 20 -1.35 27.66 -8.88
C ILE A 20 -1.31 28.08 -10.36
N LEU A 21 -2.22 27.55 -11.18
CA LEU A 21 -2.34 27.93 -12.59
C LEU A 21 -2.66 29.41 -12.78
N CYS A 22 -3.59 29.97 -11.99
CA CYS A 22 -3.91 31.40 -12.05
C CYS A 22 -2.72 32.28 -11.66
N GLU A 23 -1.94 31.90 -10.64
CA GLU A 23 -0.72 32.62 -10.25
C GLU A 23 0.37 32.57 -11.33
N VAL A 24 0.57 31.42 -11.96
CA VAL A 24 1.50 31.28 -13.09
C VAL A 24 1.05 32.16 -14.25
N ALA A 25 -0.24 32.11 -14.62
CA ALA A 25 -0.80 32.96 -15.67
C ALA A 25 -0.64 34.46 -15.35
N GLY A 26 -0.86 34.85 -14.10
CA GLY A 26 -0.63 36.21 -13.62
C GLY A 26 0.83 36.65 -13.81
N LYS A 27 1.80 35.82 -13.43
CA LYS A 27 3.23 36.09 -13.65
C LYS A 27 3.62 36.15 -15.14
N MET A 28 2.86 35.48 -16.00
CA MET A 28 3.04 35.52 -17.45
C MET A 28 2.32 36.72 -18.12
N GLY A 29 1.62 37.56 -17.36
CA GLY A 29 0.90 38.74 -17.89
C GLY A 29 -0.57 38.48 -18.28
N PHE A 30 -1.11 37.29 -18.00
CA PHE A 30 -2.50 36.92 -18.31
C PHE A 30 -3.46 37.03 -17.11
N GLY A 31 -3.10 37.83 -16.11
CA GLY A 31 -3.83 37.90 -14.83
C GLY A 31 -5.33 38.21 -14.98
N GLU A 32 -5.71 39.11 -15.90
CA GLU A 32 -7.12 39.46 -16.14
C GLU A 32 -7.95 38.26 -16.63
N ALA A 33 -7.39 37.42 -17.50
CA ALA A 33 -8.06 36.24 -18.04
C ALA A 33 -8.14 35.06 -17.06
N PHE A 34 -7.32 35.09 -16.00
CA PHE A 34 -7.24 34.04 -14.98
C PHE A 34 -7.62 34.55 -13.59
N ASN A 35 -8.42 35.61 -13.51
CA ASN A 35 -8.84 36.23 -12.24
C ASN A 35 -9.98 35.47 -11.55
N PHE A 36 -9.89 34.13 -11.50
CA PHE A 36 -10.88 33.29 -10.84
C PHE A 36 -10.69 33.34 -9.32
N THR A 37 -11.78 33.51 -8.58
CA THR A 37 -11.80 33.52 -7.11
C THR A 37 -12.40 32.25 -6.52
N HIS A 38 -13.15 31.46 -7.32
CA HIS A 38 -13.77 30.21 -6.87
C HIS A 38 -13.92 29.19 -8.01
N PRO A 39 -13.80 27.86 -7.77
CA PRO A 39 -13.93 26.82 -8.80
C PRO A 39 -15.24 26.83 -9.59
N SER A 40 -16.32 27.40 -9.03
CA SER A 40 -17.60 27.53 -9.73
C SER A 40 -17.49 28.41 -10.98
N GLN A 41 -16.66 29.45 -10.96
CA GLN A 41 -16.46 30.33 -12.12
C GLN A 41 -15.80 29.57 -13.26
N ILE A 42 -14.75 28.79 -12.96
CA ILE A 42 -14.06 27.91 -13.92
C ILE A 42 -15.03 26.86 -14.49
N PHE A 43 -15.82 26.23 -13.62
CA PHE A 43 -16.83 25.25 -14.05
C PHE A 43 -17.89 25.88 -14.97
N CYS A 44 -18.42 27.04 -14.60
CA CYS A 44 -19.43 27.77 -15.37
C CYS A 44 -18.90 28.20 -16.74
N GLU A 45 -17.67 28.72 -16.80
CA GLU A 45 -17.00 29.06 -18.07
C GLU A 45 -16.85 27.81 -18.95
N TYR A 46 -16.28 26.73 -18.41
CA TYR A 46 -16.16 25.47 -19.15
C TYR A 46 -17.52 24.95 -19.62
N ALA A 47 -18.54 25.00 -18.76
CA ALA A 47 -19.89 24.58 -19.10
C ALA A 47 -20.45 25.38 -20.29
N GLY A 48 -20.31 26.71 -20.29
CA GLY A 48 -20.70 27.55 -21.43
C GLY A 48 -19.95 27.20 -22.71
N LEU A 49 -18.64 26.97 -22.63
CA LEU A 49 -17.80 26.58 -23.77
C LEU A 49 -18.26 25.26 -24.41
N THR A 50 -18.81 24.30 -23.65
CA THR A 50 -19.34 23.06 -24.25
C THR A 50 -20.55 23.32 -25.17
N GLY A 51 -21.35 24.36 -24.91
CA GLY A 51 -22.49 24.78 -25.74
C GLY A 51 -22.09 25.66 -26.92
N TYR A 52 -20.94 26.34 -26.85
CA TYR A 52 -20.48 27.23 -27.92
C TYR A 52 -20.37 26.49 -29.26
N GLN A 53 -21.16 26.92 -30.25
CA GLN A 53 -21.26 26.27 -31.57
C GLN A 53 -21.56 24.76 -31.51
N ASN A 54 -22.22 24.29 -30.44
CA ASN A 54 -22.60 22.88 -30.34
C ASN A 54 -23.72 22.58 -31.34
N ASN A 55 -24.82 23.33 -31.30
CA ASN A 55 -25.98 23.17 -32.18
C ASN A 55 -26.48 21.72 -32.24
N GLY A 56 -26.36 20.97 -31.12
CA GLY A 56 -26.70 19.55 -31.03
C GLY A 56 -25.74 18.58 -31.72
N LYS A 57 -24.60 19.05 -32.26
CA LYS A 57 -23.63 18.20 -32.99
C LYS A 57 -22.76 17.36 -32.06
N ARG A 58 -22.55 17.79 -30.82
CA ARG A 58 -21.72 17.10 -29.81
C ARG A 58 -22.61 16.65 -28.65
N GLN A 59 -22.35 15.42 -28.19
CA GLN A 59 -23.07 14.83 -27.05
C GLN A 59 -22.82 15.59 -25.74
N LEU A 60 -21.59 16.09 -25.53
CA LEU A 60 -21.28 16.89 -24.36
C LEU A 60 -21.82 18.31 -24.53
N ASP A 61 -22.92 18.61 -23.84
CA ASP A 61 -23.45 19.96 -23.67
C ASP A 61 -23.81 20.18 -22.20
N LEU A 62 -22.98 20.96 -21.52
CA LEU A 62 -23.15 21.37 -20.13
C LEU A 62 -23.63 22.82 -20.02
N SER A 63 -23.88 23.52 -21.13
CA SER A 63 -24.26 24.93 -21.12
C SER A 63 -25.50 25.28 -20.29
N PRO A 64 -26.47 24.37 -20.03
CA PRO A 64 -27.52 24.63 -19.04
C PRO A 64 -26.99 24.93 -17.62
N LEU A 65 -25.74 24.56 -17.32
CA LEU A 65 -25.07 24.79 -16.04
C LEU A 65 -24.10 25.98 -16.06
N GLN A 66 -24.06 26.79 -17.13
CA GLN A 66 -23.09 27.89 -17.28
C GLN A 66 -23.32 29.09 -16.35
N ALA A 67 -24.49 29.18 -15.72
CA ALA A 67 -24.90 30.33 -14.90
C ALA A 67 -25.21 29.93 -13.45
N LEU A 68 -24.59 28.86 -12.94
CA LEU A 68 -24.75 28.47 -11.54
C LEU A 68 -24.12 29.52 -10.62
N SER A 69 -24.85 29.93 -9.60
CA SER A 69 -24.25 30.61 -8.46
C SER A 69 -23.31 29.68 -7.70
N GLU A 70 -22.42 30.23 -6.88
CA GLU A 70 -21.55 29.43 -6.02
C GLU A 70 -22.36 28.47 -5.12
N ALA A 71 -23.46 28.95 -4.54
CA ALA A 71 -24.36 28.14 -3.72
C ALA A 71 -24.99 26.99 -4.52
N GLN A 72 -25.40 27.25 -5.76
CA GLN A 72 -25.97 26.20 -6.63
C GLN A 72 -24.90 25.19 -7.07
N TYR A 73 -23.68 25.63 -7.40
CA TYR A 73 -22.56 24.74 -7.72
C TYR A 73 -22.20 23.85 -6.53
N ASN A 74 -22.12 24.44 -5.33
CA ASN A 74 -21.87 23.69 -4.11
C ASN A 74 -23.07 22.81 -3.73
N GLY A 75 -24.30 23.13 -4.11
CA GLY A 75 -25.49 22.29 -3.94
C GLY A 75 -25.75 21.28 -5.06
N LEU A 76 -24.85 21.16 -6.06
CA LEU A 76 -25.10 20.35 -7.24
C LEU A 76 -25.20 18.86 -6.90
N SER A 77 -26.36 18.26 -7.20
CA SER A 77 -26.58 16.82 -7.11
C SER A 77 -25.90 16.09 -8.28
N PRO A 78 -25.50 14.82 -8.11
CA PRO A 78 -24.91 14.05 -9.21
C PRO A 78 -25.82 14.01 -10.44
N LEU A 79 -25.25 14.29 -11.61
CA LEU A 79 -25.97 14.37 -12.87
C LEU A 79 -25.16 13.72 -14.00
N GLN A 80 -25.78 12.85 -14.79
CA GLN A 80 -25.15 12.24 -15.96
C GLN A 80 -25.41 13.06 -17.22
N TRP A 81 -24.35 13.41 -17.95
CA TRP A 81 -24.45 13.93 -19.32
C TRP A 81 -24.47 12.76 -20.32
N PRO A 82 -25.10 12.92 -21.50
CA PRO A 82 -25.88 14.07 -21.96
C PRO A 82 -27.17 14.25 -21.16
N PHE A 83 -27.69 15.48 -21.09
CA PHE A 83 -28.99 15.78 -20.47
C PHE A 83 -29.74 16.84 -21.28
N GLN A 84 -31.04 16.99 -21.05
CA GLN A 84 -31.85 18.07 -21.60
C GLN A 84 -32.49 18.91 -20.52
N ALA A 85 -32.72 20.19 -20.81
CA ALA A 85 -33.53 21.07 -19.99
C ALA A 85 -35.00 20.68 -20.08
N VAL A 86 -35.65 20.57 -18.93
CA VAL A 86 -37.09 20.41 -18.80
C VAL A 86 -37.66 21.79 -18.54
N THR A 87 -38.37 22.34 -19.52
CA THR A 87 -39.15 23.57 -19.34
C THR A 87 -40.39 23.21 -18.51
N LYS A 88 -40.39 23.54 -17.22
CA LYS A 88 -41.63 23.50 -16.43
C LYS A 88 -42.50 24.69 -16.85
N VAL A 89 -43.70 24.39 -17.36
CA VAL A 89 -44.75 25.38 -17.64
C VAL A 89 -45.43 25.74 -16.32
N GLU A 90 -44.74 26.39 -15.38
CA GLU A 90 -45.38 26.93 -14.17
C GLU A 90 -44.84 28.33 -13.83
N ASN A 91 -45.77 29.28 -13.71
CA ASN A 91 -45.57 30.71 -13.45
C ASN A 91 -45.13 31.02 -12.01
N THR A 92 -44.07 30.40 -11.52
CA THR A 92 -43.44 30.77 -10.24
C THR A 92 -41.92 30.69 -10.35
N ALA A 93 -41.36 31.57 -11.16
CA ALA A 93 -39.92 31.79 -11.23
C ALA A 93 -39.43 32.39 -9.89
N SER A 94 -39.03 31.53 -8.95
CA SER A 94 -38.10 31.95 -7.91
C SER A 94 -36.71 32.04 -8.55
N SER A 95 -36.03 33.18 -8.38
CA SER A 95 -34.73 33.51 -8.99
C SER A 95 -33.57 32.59 -8.56
N ASN A 96 -33.83 31.60 -7.70
CA ASN A 96 -32.83 30.68 -7.14
C ASN A 96 -33.02 29.21 -7.59
N SER A 97 -34.00 28.91 -8.45
CA SER A 97 -34.26 27.53 -8.88
C SER A 97 -33.20 27.00 -9.85
N GLN A 98 -32.62 25.83 -9.53
CA GLN A 98 -31.72 25.12 -10.46
C GLN A 98 -32.50 24.67 -11.71
N PRO A 99 -31.87 24.65 -12.90
CA PRO A 99 -32.50 24.11 -14.09
C PRO A 99 -32.90 22.65 -13.86
N SER A 100 -34.16 22.30 -14.18
CA SER A 100 -34.60 20.91 -14.15
C SER A 100 -33.98 20.19 -15.34
N LEU A 101 -33.08 19.25 -15.09
CA LEU A 101 -32.34 18.52 -16.11
C LEU A 101 -32.68 17.03 -16.04
N THR A 102 -32.82 16.39 -17.20
CA THR A 102 -33.02 14.94 -17.29
C THR A 102 -31.91 14.31 -18.12
N SER A 103 -31.19 13.35 -17.53
CA SER A 103 -30.16 12.57 -18.20
C SER A 103 -30.73 11.76 -19.36
N LYS A 104 -29.96 11.70 -20.45
CA LYS A 104 -30.24 10.91 -21.64
C LYS A 104 -29.22 9.79 -21.78
N ARG A 105 -29.63 8.71 -22.43
CA ARG A 105 -28.71 7.67 -22.88
C ARG A 105 -28.07 8.12 -24.21
N PRO A 106 -26.73 8.17 -24.31
CA PRO A 106 -26.08 8.46 -25.59
C PRO A 106 -26.56 7.51 -26.70
N PHE A 107 -26.85 8.07 -27.88
CA PHE A 107 -27.15 7.34 -29.12
C PHE A 107 -28.43 6.46 -29.10
N GLU A 108 -29.35 6.70 -28.16
CA GLU A 108 -30.65 6.00 -28.10
C GLU A 108 -31.50 6.21 -29.37
N ASP A 109 -31.34 7.35 -30.01
CA ASP A 109 -31.95 7.74 -31.28
C ASP A 109 -31.24 7.16 -32.52
N LYS A 110 -30.19 6.35 -32.32
CA LYS A 110 -29.34 5.76 -33.37
C LYS A 110 -28.58 6.81 -34.20
N GLN A 111 -28.40 8.04 -33.71
CA GLN A 111 -27.63 9.10 -34.35
C GLN A 111 -26.22 9.18 -33.75
N PHE A 112 -25.24 8.58 -34.42
CA PHE A 112 -23.86 8.51 -33.93
C PHE A 112 -23.09 9.81 -34.18
N SER A 113 -22.01 10.04 -33.43
CA SER A 113 -21.10 11.18 -33.61
C SER A 113 -20.21 11.04 -34.86
N THR A 114 -20.82 10.87 -36.03
CA THR A 114 -20.18 10.78 -37.34
C THR A 114 -20.86 11.76 -38.31
N PRO A 115 -20.19 12.21 -39.39
CA PRO A 115 -20.76 13.18 -40.33
C PRO A 115 -22.10 12.78 -40.97
N ASN A 116 -22.39 11.48 -41.08
CA ASN A 116 -23.65 10.95 -41.62
C ASN A 116 -24.54 10.29 -40.56
N ALA A 117 -24.20 10.47 -39.29
CA ALA A 117 -24.86 9.92 -38.11
C ALA A 117 -25.01 8.38 -38.06
N LYS A 118 -24.31 7.64 -38.92
CA LYS A 118 -24.27 6.17 -38.88
C LYS A 118 -23.05 5.68 -38.11
N ALA A 119 -23.19 4.58 -37.38
CA ALA A 119 -22.06 3.87 -36.82
C ALA A 119 -21.12 3.38 -37.95
N ARG A 120 -19.81 3.39 -37.69
CA ARG A 120 -18.79 2.89 -38.62
C ARG A 120 -18.29 1.55 -38.11
N LEU A 121 -18.44 0.50 -38.90
CA LEU A 121 -17.78 -0.77 -38.65
C LEU A 121 -16.34 -0.67 -39.15
N ILE A 122 -15.37 -0.95 -38.28
CA ILE A 122 -13.95 -0.89 -38.60
C ILE A 122 -13.41 -2.31 -38.64
N PRO A 123 -13.02 -2.84 -39.81
CA PRO A 123 -12.35 -4.14 -39.87
C PRO A 123 -10.95 -4.01 -39.27
N VAL A 124 -10.61 -4.90 -38.33
CA VAL A 124 -9.27 -4.96 -37.72
C VAL A 124 -8.62 -6.29 -38.05
N THR A 125 -7.33 -6.26 -38.37
CA THR A 125 -6.49 -7.45 -38.52
C THR A 125 -5.56 -7.54 -37.33
N TYR A 126 -5.40 -8.74 -36.78
CA TYR A 126 -4.47 -8.97 -35.67
C TYR A 126 -3.06 -8.50 -36.02
N ARG A 127 -2.41 -7.86 -35.05
CA ARG A 127 -0.99 -7.51 -35.08
C ARG A 127 -0.38 -8.03 -33.78
N ALA A 128 0.76 -8.69 -33.90
CA ALA A 128 1.50 -9.15 -32.73
C ALA A 128 2.07 -7.95 -31.93
N PRO A 129 2.29 -8.12 -30.62
CA PRO A 129 3.04 -7.17 -29.82
C PRO A 129 4.41 -6.84 -30.44
N LEU A 130 4.94 -5.65 -30.19
CA LEU A 130 6.25 -5.26 -30.73
C LEU A 130 7.36 -6.08 -30.08
N GLN A 131 7.25 -6.32 -28.78
CA GLN A 131 8.18 -7.15 -28.03
C GLN A 131 7.67 -8.59 -28.04
N VAL A 132 8.36 -9.49 -28.76
CA VAL A 132 7.96 -10.89 -28.94
C VAL A 132 8.89 -11.81 -28.16
N THR A 133 8.36 -12.92 -27.63
CA THR A 133 9.15 -13.94 -26.96
C THR A 133 10.14 -14.63 -27.89
N SER A 134 11.21 -15.15 -27.30
CA SER A 134 12.28 -15.88 -27.99
C SER A 134 12.96 -16.83 -27.01
N ASP A 135 13.88 -17.67 -27.48
CA ASP A 135 14.67 -18.55 -26.59
C ASP A 135 15.46 -17.75 -25.53
N ALA A 136 15.87 -16.52 -25.86
CA ALA A 136 16.55 -15.62 -24.92
C ALA A 136 15.61 -14.91 -23.94
N TYR A 137 14.33 -14.75 -24.28
CA TYR A 137 13.31 -14.05 -23.49
C TYR A 137 11.99 -14.84 -23.54
N PRO A 138 11.91 -15.99 -22.87
CA PRO A 138 10.83 -16.96 -23.08
C PRO A 138 9.53 -16.62 -22.36
N PHE A 139 9.54 -15.72 -21.37
CA PHE A 139 8.37 -15.40 -20.55
C PHE A 139 7.66 -14.13 -21.04
N VAL A 140 6.33 -14.10 -20.92
CA VAL A 140 5.53 -12.88 -21.08
C VAL A 140 5.21 -12.30 -19.71
N VAL A 141 5.52 -11.03 -19.49
CA VAL A 141 5.05 -10.27 -18.34
C VAL A 141 3.75 -9.56 -18.70
N ASN A 142 2.70 -9.88 -17.97
CA ASN A 142 1.51 -9.05 -17.86
C ASN A 142 1.59 -8.18 -16.59
N SER A 143 0.92 -7.04 -16.60
CA SER A 143 0.83 -6.15 -15.44
C SER A 143 -0.59 -5.80 -15.10
N GLY A 144 -0.84 -5.44 -13.84
CA GLY A 144 -2.17 -5.05 -13.40
C GLY A 144 -2.17 -4.40 -12.04
N ARG A 145 -3.35 -4.37 -11.43
CA ARG A 145 -3.57 -3.69 -10.16
C ARG A 145 -3.75 -4.72 -9.05
N ALA A 146 -3.25 -4.41 -7.88
CA ALA A 146 -3.61 -5.04 -6.63
C ALA A 146 -4.88 -4.35 -6.09
N ARG A 147 -5.77 -5.14 -5.46
CA ARG A 147 -7.07 -4.67 -4.95
C ARG A 147 -6.93 -3.47 -4.00
N ASP A 148 -5.98 -3.55 -3.07
CA ASP A 148 -5.90 -2.63 -1.92
C ASP A 148 -5.03 -1.39 -2.20
N GLN A 149 -4.45 -1.29 -3.40
CA GLN A 149 -3.55 -0.20 -3.75
C GLN A 149 -4.09 0.65 -4.90
N TRP A 150 -3.93 1.96 -4.79
CA TRP A 150 -4.40 2.91 -5.79
C TRP A 150 -3.24 3.56 -6.53
N HIS A 151 -3.13 3.28 -7.83
CA HIS A 151 -2.08 3.79 -8.72
C HIS A 151 -0.68 3.72 -8.09
N THR A 152 0.02 4.83 -7.97
CA THR A 152 1.41 4.90 -7.50
C THR A 152 1.55 4.92 -5.98
N MET A 153 0.49 4.58 -5.25
CA MET A 153 0.47 4.47 -3.78
C MET A 153 0.80 5.77 -3.04
N THR A 154 0.69 6.93 -3.68
CA THR A 154 0.96 8.25 -3.05
C THR A 154 0.10 8.52 -1.82
N ARG A 155 -1.08 7.88 -1.75
CA ARG A 155 -1.97 7.89 -0.58
C ARG A 155 -2.08 6.51 0.08
N THR A 156 -2.45 5.47 -0.67
CA THR A 156 -2.74 4.15 -0.11
C THR A 156 -1.51 3.48 0.49
N GLY A 157 -0.31 3.76 -0.02
CA GLY A 157 0.93 3.22 0.53
C GLY A 157 1.26 3.75 1.92
N LYS A 158 0.72 4.90 2.34
CA LYS A 158 0.92 5.46 3.68
C LYS A 158 0.07 4.77 4.75
N ALA A 159 -0.93 3.99 4.35
CA ALA A 159 -1.82 3.28 5.26
C ALA A 159 -1.37 1.81 5.37
N ALA A 160 -0.69 1.46 6.46
CA ALA A 160 -0.14 0.12 6.68
C ALA A 160 -1.20 -1.00 6.53
N LYS A 161 -2.45 -0.77 6.98
CA LYS A 161 -3.56 -1.73 6.79
C LYS A 161 -3.78 -2.16 5.35
N LEU A 162 -3.57 -1.26 4.38
CA LEU A 162 -3.76 -1.57 2.95
C LEU A 162 -2.62 -2.42 2.37
N LEU A 163 -1.55 -2.66 3.13
CA LEU A 163 -0.42 -3.51 2.77
C LEU A 163 -0.43 -4.86 3.49
N ALA A 164 -1.37 -5.09 4.42
CA ALA A 164 -1.43 -6.32 5.21
C ALA A 164 -1.55 -7.59 4.34
N HIS A 165 -2.31 -7.54 3.24
CA HIS A 165 -2.46 -8.68 2.32
C HIS A 165 -1.33 -8.84 1.30
N MET A 166 -0.67 -7.73 0.97
CA MET A 166 0.38 -7.68 -0.05
C MET A 166 1.40 -6.60 0.36
N PRO A 167 2.39 -6.94 1.20
CA PRO A 167 3.34 -5.94 1.71
C PRO A 167 4.31 -5.44 0.64
N SER A 168 4.54 -6.25 -0.39
CA SER A 168 5.45 -5.96 -1.51
C SER A 168 4.87 -6.45 -2.84
N ALA A 169 5.36 -5.88 -3.95
CA ALA A 169 5.14 -6.46 -5.27
C ALA A 169 5.84 -7.81 -5.38
N ASN A 170 5.15 -8.79 -5.96
CA ASN A 170 5.68 -10.12 -6.24
C ASN A 170 5.56 -10.44 -7.74
N VAL A 171 6.42 -11.33 -8.23
CA VAL A 171 6.23 -12.01 -9.51
C VAL A 171 5.35 -13.23 -9.28
N TYR A 172 4.15 -13.20 -9.82
CA TYR A 172 3.24 -14.34 -9.83
C TYR A 172 3.62 -15.27 -10.97
N ILE A 173 3.94 -16.53 -10.67
CA ILE A 173 4.48 -17.49 -11.63
C ILE A 173 3.84 -18.87 -11.45
N ASN A 174 3.69 -19.60 -12.55
CA ASN A 174 3.23 -20.99 -12.51
C ASN A 174 4.23 -21.88 -11.72
N PRO A 175 3.77 -22.78 -10.83
CA PRO A 175 4.66 -23.66 -10.07
C PRO A 175 5.60 -24.54 -10.91
N LYS A 176 5.20 -24.92 -12.13
CA LYS A 176 6.04 -25.73 -13.02
C LYS A 176 7.18 -24.92 -13.61
N ASP A 177 6.92 -23.68 -14.02
CA ASP A 177 7.98 -22.79 -14.52
C ASP A 177 8.95 -22.44 -13.39
N ALA A 178 8.45 -22.21 -12.18
CA ALA A 178 9.29 -21.98 -11.02
C ALA A 178 10.17 -23.19 -10.69
N ALA A 179 9.63 -24.41 -10.78
CA ALA A 179 10.41 -25.63 -10.62
C ALA A 179 11.51 -25.78 -11.70
N GLU A 180 11.20 -25.43 -12.96
CA GLU A 180 12.18 -25.40 -14.07
C GLU A 180 13.27 -24.34 -13.84
N LEU A 181 12.94 -23.22 -13.20
CA LEU A 181 13.87 -22.15 -12.81
C LEU A 181 14.61 -22.44 -11.49
N GLY A 182 14.19 -23.46 -10.73
CA GLY A 182 14.77 -23.80 -9.43
C GLY A 182 14.49 -22.78 -8.32
N VAL A 183 13.32 -22.13 -8.33
CA VAL A 183 12.93 -21.12 -7.34
C VAL A 183 11.65 -21.49 -6.57
N GLU A 184 11.58 -21.06 -5.32
CA GLU A 184 10.44 -21.24 -4.42
C GLU A 184 9.75 -19.90 -4.08
N SER A 185 8.56 -19.94 -3.46
CA SER A 185 7.90 -18.72 -2.96
C SER A 185 8.79 -18.01 -1.94
N GLY A 186 8.98 -16.70 -2.13
CA GLY A 186 9.85 -15.87 -1.30
C GLY A 186 11.27 -15.68 -1.86
N ASP A 187 11.72 -16.56 -2.76
CA ASP A 187 13.00 -16.36 -3.45
C ASP A 187 12.95 -15.10 -4.30
N LEU A 188 14.10 -14.43 -4.46
CA LEU A 188 14.21 -13.28 -5.33
C LEU A 188 14.57 -13.74 -6.75
N VAL A 189 13.87 -13.19 -7.74
CA VAL A 189 14.20 -13.38 -9.16
C VAL A 189 14.49 -12.05 -9.82
N SER A 190 15.50 -12.07 -10.69
CA SER A 190 15.81 -10.97 -11.60
C SER A 190 15.05 -11.16 -12.92
N LEU A 191 14.57 -10.05 -13.47
CA LEU A 191 13.92 -10.00 -14.77
C LEU A 191 14.71 -9.07 -15.69
N SER A 192 14.89 -9.48 -16.94
CA SER A 192 15.50 -8.66 -17.98
C SER A 192 14.77 -8.80 -19.30
N SER A 193 14.89 -7.79 -20.16
CA SER A 193 14.32 -7.82 -21.50
C SER A 193 15.32 -7.31 -22.54
N ALA A 194 14.99 -7.44 -23.83
CA ALA A 194 15.83 -6.93 -24.91
C ALA A 194 16.10 -5.41 -24.79
N VAL A 195 15.17 -4.67 -24.20
CA VAL A 195 15.25 -3.21 -23.99
C VAL A 195 15.78 -2.81 -22.60
N CYS A 196 15.97 -3.78 -21.71
CA CYS A 196 16.37 -3.56 -20.32
C CYS A 196 17.32 -4.67 -19.87
N LYS A 197 18.60 -4.48 -20.16
CA LYS A 197 19.69 -5.39 -19.75
C LYS A 197 20.42 -4.91 -18.50
N ASP A 198 20.69 -3.61 -18.42
CA ASP A 198 21.56 -3.03 -17.38
C ASP A 198 20.79 -2.46 -16.19
N THR A 199 19.46 -2.36 -16.28
CA THR A 199 18.62 -1.93 -15.15
C THR A 199 18.17 -3.17 -14.39
N PRO A 200 18.59 -3.35 -13.14
CA PRO A 200 18.20 -4.53 -12.38
C PRO A 200 16.73 -4.38 -11.96
N VAL A 201 15.94 -5.40 -12.28
CA VAL A 201 14.51 -5.52 -11.89
C VAL A 201 14.38 -6.82 -11.12
N ILE A 202 14.06 -6.73 -9.83
CA ILE A 202 14.09 -7.87 -8.90
C ILE A 202 12.83 -7.85 -8.06
N TYR A 203 12.16 -8.99 -7.99
CA TYR A 203 10.96 -9.19 -7.19
C TYR A 203 10.99 -10.54 -6.48
N PRO A 204 10.36 -10.65 -5.30
CA PRO A 204 10.06 -11.93 -4.68
C PRO A 204 9.08 -12.75 -5.54
N VAL A 205 9.28 -14.06 -5.54
CA VAL A 205 8.42 -15.04 -6.21
C VAL A 205 7.19 -15.33 -5.38
N LYS A 206 6.04 -15.39 -6.05
CA LYS A 206 4.80 -15.93 -5.50
C LYS A 206 4.21 -16.95 -6.46
N MET A 207 4.04 -18.18 -5.99
CA MET A 207 3.43 -19.23 -6.81
C MET A 207 1.94 -18.98 -7.02
N ASP A 208 1.48 -19.24 -8.25
CA ASP A 208 0.08 -19.13 -8.62
C ASP A 208 -0.29 -20.24 -9.63
N THR A 209 -1.18 -21.14 -9.23
CA THR A 209 -1.64 -22.26 -10.07
C THR A 209 -2.53 -21.83 -11.22
N ASP A 210 -3.15 -20.65 -11.12
CA ASP A 210 -4.00 -20.09 -12.17
C ASP A 210 -3.16 -19.39 -13.24
N MET A 211 -1.86 -19.19 -12.99
CA MET A 211 -0.96 -18.66 -14.01
C MET A 211 -0.65 -19.70 -15.08
N ARG A 212 -0.67 -19.27 -16.35
CA ARG A 212 -0.29 -20.12 -17.48
C ARG A 212 1.23 -20.28 -17.52
N LYS A 213 1.70 -21.45 -17.98
CA LYS A 213 3.13 -21.66 -18.25
C LYS A 213 3.64 -20.63 -19.27
N GLY A 214 4.82 -20.08 -19.04
CA GLY A 214 5.45 -19.05 -19.87
C GLY A 214 4.89 -17.63 -19.65
N GLU A 215 3.99 -17.44 -18.69
CA GLU A 215 3.41 -16.13 -18.36
C GLU A 215 3.61 -15.80 -16.88
N VAL A 216 3.90 -14.53 -16.60
CA VAL A 216 3.99 -14.02 -15.23
C VAL A 216 3.20 -12.73 -15.08
N PHE A 217 2.80 -12.43 -13.84
CA PHE A 217 2.10 -11.20 -13.50
C PHE A 217 2.84 -10.41 -12.43
N ILE A 218 2.97 -9.09 -12.62
CA ILE A 218 3.51 -8.17 -11.62
C ILE A 218 2.56 -6.97 -11.43
N PRO A 219 2.14 -6.63 -10.20
CA PRO A 219 1.33 -5.46 -9.95
C PRO A 219 2.11 -4.15 -10.13
N ILE A 220 1.47 -3.12 -10.69
CA ILE A 220 2.12 -1.87 -11.12
C ILE A 220 2.44 -0.86 -10.00
N HIS A 221 1.99 -1.13 -8.78
CA HIS A 221 1.86 -0.08 -7.75
C HIS A 221 3.18 0.35 -7.12
N TRP A 222 4.11 -0.60 -6.93
CA TRP A 222 5.38 -0.37 -6.26
C TRP A 222 6.38 0.27 -7.22
N SER A 223 6.83 1.48 -6.88
CA SER A 223 7.87 2.24 -7.56
C SER A 223 9.21 2.18 -6.82
N ALA A 224 10.22 2.91 -7.31
CA ALA A 224 11.52 3.05 -6.64
C ALA A 224 11.45 3.59 -5.20
N GLN A 225 10.36 4.30 -4.84
CA GLN A 225 10.11 4.74 -3.46
C GLN A 225 9.88 3.55 -2.52
N TRP A 226 9.31 2.45 -3.03
CA TRP A 226 8.92 1.28 -2.24
C TRP A 226 9.91 0.12 -2.35
N GLY A 227 10.88 0.22 -3.25
CA GLY A 227 11.97 -0.75 -3.35
C GLY A 227 12.99 -0.39 -4.43
N SER A 228 14.26 -0.62 -4.11
CA SER A 228 15.44 -0.40 -4.98
C SER A 228 15.28 -0.90 -6.43
N HIS A 229 14.59 -2.03 -6.60
CA HIS A 229 14.48 -2.78 -7.85
C HIS A 229 13.05 -2.85 -8.41
N SER A 230 12.11 -2.13 -7.80
CA SER A 230 10.69 -2.07 -8.19
C SER A 230 10.50 -1.20 -9.45
N LYS A 231 11.00 -1.70 -10.58
CA LYS A 231 11.11 -0.97 -11.86
C LYS A 231 10.45 -1.70 -13.03
N LEU A 232 9.29 -2.31 -12.80
CA LEU A 232 8.49 -3.05 -13.81
C LEU A 232 8.41 -2.33 -15.17
N GLY A 233 8.22 -1.01 -15.18
CA GLY A 233 8.11 -0.23 -16.41
C GLY A 233 9.34 -0.32 -17.33
N ALA A 234 10.52 -0.60 -16.78
CA ALA A 234 11.75 -0.76 -17.56
C ALA A 234 11.72 -1.99 -18.48
N LEU A 235 10.92 -3.02 -18.16
CA LEU A 235 10.86 -4.25 -18.95
C LEU A 235 10.13 -4.07 -20.30
N TYR A 236 9.31 -3.03 -20.44
CA TYR A 236 8.47 -2.77 -21.60
C TYR A 236 9.19 -1.93 -22.66
N ALA A 237 9.08 -2.34 -23.92
CA ALA A 237 9.46 -1.49 -25.04
C ALA A 237 8.64 -0.20 -25.07
N SER A 238 9.20 0.87 -25.64
CA SER A 238 8.49 2.13 -25.91
C SER A 238 7.50 2.00 -27.09
N ALA A 239 6.79 0.89 -27.18
CA ALA A 239 5.78 0.61 -28.17
C ALA A 239 4.49 1.37 -27.84
N VAL A 240 3.92 2.03 -28.85
CA VAL A 240 2.67 2.78 -28.74
C VAL A 240 1.77 2.50 -29.92
N ASP A 241 0.45 2.56 -29.70
CA ASP A 241 -0.52 2.57 -30.78
C ASP A 241 -0.33 3.82 -31.66
N PRO A 242 -0.17 3.68 -32.99
CA PRO A 242 0.16 4.80 -33.87
C PRO A 242 -0.95 5.84 -34.02
N ILE A 243 -2.18 5.56 -33.55
CA ILE A 243 -3.32 6.48 -33.65
C ILE A 243 -3.50 7.26 -32.34
N SER A 244 -3.51 6.56 -31.21
CA SER A 244 -3.83 7.11 -29.90
C SER A 244 -2.61 7.45 -29.04
N GLY A 245 -1.42 6.92 -29.39
CA GLY A 245 -0.22 7.01 -28.56
C GLY A 245 -0.28 6.16 -27.28
N GLN A 246 -1.27 5.28 -27.14
CA GLN A 246 -1.40 4.43 -25.96
C GLN A 246 -0.28 3.38 -25.91
N PRO A 247 0.42 3.24 -24.76
CA PRO A 247 1.55 2.32 -24.64
C PRO A 247 1.13 0.84 -24.48
N GLU A 248 1.96 -0.07 -24.98
CA GLU A 248 1.77 -1.54 -24.91
C GLU A 248 2.13 -2.12 -23.53
N LEU A 249 1.39 -1.75 -22.48
CA LEU A 249 1.73 -2.09 -21.08
C LEU A 249 1.24 -3.47 -20.59
N LYS A 250 0.83 -4.36 -21.50
CA LYS A 250 0.29 -5.69 -21.17
C LYS A 250 1.12 -6.85 -21.71
N HIS A 251 2.22 -6.54 -22.38
CA HIS A 251 3.11 -7.53 -22.94
C HIS A 251 4.55 -7.04 -22.89
N ALA A 252 5.40 -7.78 -22.19
CA ALA A 252 6.85 -7.67 -22.31
C ALA A 252 7.45 -9.07 -22.33
N ALA A 253 8.26 -9.39 -23.32
CA ALA A 253 9.06 -10.62 -23.36
C ALA A 253 10.29 -10.48 -22.47
N VAL A 254 10.47 -11.39 -21.51
CA VAL A 254 11.53 -11.33 -20.51
C VAL A 254 12.23 -12.68 -20.30
N ALA A 255 13.45 -12.60 -19.78
CA ALA A 255 14.14 -13.70 -19.13
C ALA A 255 14.00 -13.55 -17.63
N ILE A 256 13.86 -14.67 -16.93
CA ILE A 256 13.78 -14.72 -15.47
C ILE A 256 14.93 -15.60 -14.99
N ALA A 257 15.68 -15.13 -13.99
CA ALA A 257 16.77 -15.89 -13.38
C ALA A 257 16.78 -15.70 -11.86
N PRO A 258 17.17 -16.72 -11.07
CA PRO A 258 17.37 -16.56 -9.63
C PRO A 258 18.31 -15.41 -9.31
N ALA A 259 17.95 -14.58 -8.32
CA ALA A 259 18.77 -13.49 -7.81
C ALA A 259 19.27 -13.85 -6.41
N HIS A 260 20.46 -14.45 -6.35
CA HIS A 260 21.05 -14.89 -5.09
C HIS A 260 21.94 -13.81 -4.47
N PHE A 261 21.79 -13.65 -3.16
CA PHE A 261 22.61 -12.81 -2.30
C PHE A 261 23.24 -13.66 -1.19
N ALA A 262 24.36 -13.20 -0.65
CA ALA A 262 25.06 -13.89 0.43
C ALA A 262 24.34 -13.74 1.78
N THR A 263 23.50 -12.72 1.94
CA THR A 263 22.71 -12.49 3.14
C THR A 263 21.38 -11.83 2.82
N TYR A 264 20.34 -12.24 3.52
CA TYR A 264 18.99 -11.68 3.50
C TYR A 264 18.62 -11.21 4.89
N GLY A 265 17.67 -10.29 5.00
CA GLY A 265 17.23 -9.86 6.32
C GLY A 265 16.05 -8.92 6.36
N LYS A 266 15.66 -8.61 7.59
CA LYS A 266 14.68 -7.58 7.93
C LYS A 266 15.33 -6.51 8.78
N LEU A 267 15.17 -5.25 8.38
CA LEU A 267 15.56 -4.09 9.14
C LEU A 267 14.32 -3.38 9.65
N PHE A 268 14.26 -3.17 10.96
CA PHE A 268 13.20 -2.44 11.64
C PHE A 268 13.74 -1.09 12.02
N VAL A 269 13.07 -0.05 11.53
CA VAL A 269 13.58 1.32 11.61
C VAL A 269 12.48 2.22 12.14
N SER A 270 12.87 3.06 13.08
CA SER A 270 12.05 4.16 13.55
C SER A 270 12.54 5.48 12.98
N SER A 271 11.64 6.29 12.43
CA SER A 271 11.97 7.62 11.92
C SER A 271 12.09 8.71 12.99
N VAL A 272 12.19 8.37 14.30
CA VAL A 272 12.29 9.37 15.38
C VAL A 272 13.46 10.33 15.09
N LYS A 273 13.10 11.59 14.75
CA LYS A 273 13.98 12.76 14.60
C LYS A 273 15.29 12.52 13.82
N GLN A 274 15.18 12.28 12.52
CA GLN A 274 16.28 12.60 11.57
C GLN A 274 16.27 14.08 11.12
N SER A 275 15.47 14.94 11.76
CA SER A 275 15.48 16.40 11.50
C SER A 275 16.75 17.11 11.98
N THR A 276 17.63 16.42 12.72
CA THR A 276 18.98 16.89 13.07
C THR A 276 20.07 16.50 12.07
N LEU A 277 19.76 15.75 11.00
CA LEU A 277 20.71 15.39 9.93
C LEU A 277 20.73 16.38 8.75
N ASN A 278 20.06 17.54 8.87
CA ASN A 278 20.28 18.68 7.98
C ASN A 278 21.60 19.40 8.31
N SER A 279 22.72 18.69 8.17
CA SER A 279 23.96 19.33 7.71
C SER A 279 23.92 19.24 6.18
N GLU A 280 24.16 20.35 5.48
CA GLU A 280 24.08 20.48 4.01
C GLU A 280 24.99 19.51 3.20
N PHE A 281 25.68 18.56 3.85
CA PHE A 281 26.59 17.59 3.24
C PHE A 281 26.50 16.15 3.77
N SER A 282 25.48 15.78 4.56
CA SER A 282 25.29 14.37 4.96
C SER A 282 24.39 13.62 3.97
N PRO A 283 24.75 12.40 3.50
CA PRO A 283 23.89 11.60 2.64
C PRO A 283 22.58 11.30 3.36
N SER A 284 21.46 11.37 2.63
CA SER A 284 20.15 11.02 3.20
C SER A 284 20.15 9.57 3.70
N TYR A 285 19.28 9.24 4.66
CA TYR A 285 19.12 7.85 5.14
C TYR A 285 18.88 6.86 3.99
N GLU A 286 18.15 7.28 2.95
CA GLU A 286 17.94 6.51 1.73
C GLU A 286 19.26 6.26 0.97
N ASP A 287 20.15 7.24 0.90
CA ASP A 287 21.44 7.08 0.24
C ASP A 287 22.35 6.15 1.04
N ALA A 288 22.37 6.25 2.36
CA ALA A 288 23.13 5.33 3.20
C ALA A 288 22.59 3.89 3.09
N LEU A 289 21.27 3.69 3.03
CA LEU A 289 20.64 2.39 2.76
C LEU A 289 21.04 1.82 1.40
N LYS A 290 21.05 2.66 0.34
CA LYS A 290 21.50 2.29 -1.01
C LYS A 290 22.96 1.83 -1.03
N HIS A 291 23.81 2.34 -0.15
CA HIS A 291 25.21 1.91 -0.03
C HIS A 291 25.35 0.63 0.81
N ALA A 292 24.51 0.44 1.81
CA ALA A 292 24.60 -0.71 2.72
C ALA A 292 24.08 -2.00 2.08
N CYS A 293 22.95 -1.94 1.35
CA CYS A 293 22.23 -3.09 0.83
C CYS A 293 22.24 -3.13 -0.70
N ASP A 294 22.36 -4.33 -1.28
CA ASP A 294 22.27 -4.53 -2.74
C ASP A 294 20.80 -4.61 -3.20
N TYR A 295 19.89 -5.07 -2.34
CA TYR A 295 18.45 -5.08 -2.56
C TYR A 295 17.71 -4.62 -1.30
N TRP A 296 16.62 -3.89 -1.50
CA TRP A 296 15.66 -3.55 -0.45
C TRP A 296 14.26 -3.29 -1.00
N ASN A 297 13.24 -3.63 -0.22
CA ASN A 297 11.87 -3.12 -0.31
C ASN A 297 11.40 -2.68 1.09
N THR A 298 10.42 -1.77 1.16
CA THR A 298 9.93 -1.20 2.42
C THR A 298 8.43 -1.35 2.58
N THR A 299 7.99 -1.59 3.81
CA THR A 299 6.59 -1.66 4.22
C THR A 299 6.41 -0.86 5.51
N PRO A 300 5.46 0.09 5.57
CA PRO A 300 5.15 0.81 6.80
C PRO A 300 4.49 -0.13 7.80
N LEU A 301 4.79 0.08 9.08
CA LEU A 301 4.20 -0.66 10.20
C LEU A 301 3.14 0.20 10.89
N GLU A 302 2.16 -0.46 11.51
CA GLU A 302 1.24 0.24 12.40
C GLU A 302 1.96 0.62 13.70
N SER A 303 1.77 1.86 14.15
CA SER A 303 2.09 2.22 15.52
C SER A 303 0.96 1.72 16.43
N THR A 304 1.33 1.10 17.54
CA THR A 304 0.39 0.56 18.55
C THR A 304 -0.29 1.66 19.37
N GLU A 305 0.09 2.94 19.23
CA GLU A 305 -0.59 4.06 19.88
C GLU A 305 -1.90 4.44 19.17
N THR A 306 -2.92 3.62 19.35
CA THR A 306 -4.30 4.08 19.25
C THR A 306 -4.64 4.91 20.48
N SER A 307 -4.43 6.24 20.43
CA SER A 307 -5.22 7.29 21.13
C SER A 307 -4.41 8.51 21.57
N SER A 308 -4.08 9.41 20.64
CA SER A 308 -4.17 10.85 20.94
C SER A 308 -4.15 11.64 19.65
N PRO A 309 -5.20 12.41 19.30
CA PRO A 309 -5.16 13.34 18.17
C PRO A 309 -4.18 14.52 18.39
N LEU A 310 -3.38 14.50 19.46
CA LEU A 310 -2.46 15.56 19.90
C LEU A 310 -1.04 15.08 20.24
N ASN A 311 -0.69 13.79 20.08
CA ASN A 311 0.70 13.35 20.26
C ASN A 311 1.48 13.50 18.96
N ASN A 312 2.22 14.60 18.90
CA ASN A 312 3.11 15.02 17.80
C ASN A 312 4.42 14.20 17.73
N SER A 313 4.36 12.88 17.95
CA SER A 313 5.48 11.97 17.64
C SER A 313 5.18 11.22 16.35
N ASP A 314 5.36 11.91 15.21
CA ASP A 314 5.30 11.43 13.82
C ASP A 314 6.41 10.40 13.49
N ALA A 315 6.70 9.46 14.39
CA ALA A 315 7.64 8.39 14.12
C ALA A 315 6.99 7.35 13.21
N ALA A 316 7.20 7.48 11.90
CA ALA A 316 6.87 6.44 10.95
C ALA A 316 7.76 5.22 11.23
N LEU A 317 7.13 4.12 11.61
CA LEU A 317 7.78 2.82 11.73
C LEU A 317 7.74 2.13 10.36
N SER A 318 8.84 1.51 9.96
CA SER A 318 8.89 0.73 8.73
C SER A 318 9.77 -0.50 8.91
N VAL A 319 9.41 -1.56 8.18
CA VAL A 319 10.25 -2.74 7.99
C VAL A 319 10.79 -2.73 6.57
N LEU A 320 12.08 -2.98 6.43
CA LEU A 320 12.72 -3.19 5.15
C LEU A 320 13.10 -4.65 5.02
N ASN A 321 12.67 -5.31 3.94
CA ASN A 321 13.26 -6.58 3.55
C ASN A 321 14.48 -6.26 2.69
N VAL A 322 15.64 -6.76 3.09
CA VAL A 322 16.94 -6.43 2.48
C VAL A 322 17.68 -7.67 2.04
N ALA A 323 18.58 -7.51 1.07
CA ALA A 323 19.58 -8.51 0.73
C ALA A 323 20.91 -7.85 0.35
N SER A 324 22.01 -8.57 0.57
CA SER A 324 23.36 -8.11 0.22
C SER A 324 24.28 -9.24 -0.22
N ASN A 325 25.20 -8.92 -1.12
CA ASN A 325 26.31 -9.78 -1.54
C ASN A 325 27.39 -9.93 -0.45
N LYS A 326 27.32 -9.13 0.62
CA LYS A 326 28.18 -9.24 1.79
C LYS A 326 27.69 -10.37 2.70
N GLY A 327 28.60 -11.09 3.34
CA GLY A 327 28.23 -12.03 4.42
C GLY A 327 27.69 -11.29 5.65
N ARG A 328 26.98 -12.00 6.53
CA ARG A 328 26.20 -11.38 7.64
C ARG A 328 27.00 -10.42 8.53
N ARG A 329 28.27 -10.71 8.84
CA ARG A 329 29.12 -9.87 9.69
C ARG A 329 29.48 -8.55 9.01
N ASP A 330 29.98 -8.64 7.78
CA ASP A 330 30.33 -7.47 6.98
C ASP A 330 29.09 -6.63 6.67
N PHE A 331 27.94 -7.29 6.46
CA PHE A 331 26.68 -6.60 6.26
C PHE A 331 26.24 -5.87 7.54
N THR A 332 26.34 -6.50 8.71
CA THR A 332 26.06 -5.84 10.00
C THR A 332 26.95 -4.61 10.20
N GLN A 333 28.23 -4.72 9.87
CA GLN A 333 29.17 -3.58 9.92
C GLN A 333 28.77 -2.45 8.97
N ALA A 334 28.30 -2.79 7.77
CA ALA A 334 27.83 -1.82 6.77
C ALA A 334 26.53 -1.10 7.19
N LEU A 335 25.76 -1.65 8.13
CA LEU A 335 24.55 -1.01 8.68
C LEU A 335 24.86 0.01 9.77
N ILE A 336 26.03 -0.06 10.43
CA ILE A 336 26.38 0.84 11.55
C ILE A 336 26.28 2.34 11.20
N PRO A 337 26.70 2.81 10.00
CA PRO A 337 26.53 4.21 9.61
C PRO A 337 25.07 4.70 9.54
N LEU A 338 24.09 3.79 9.53
CA LEU A 338 22.65 4.12 9.54
C LEU A 338 22.11 4.44 10.93
N LEU A 339 22.89 4.15 11.97
CA LEU A 339 22.41 4.14 13.35
C LEU A 339 22.60 5.51 14.01
N PRO A 340 21.75 5.89 14.99
CA PRO A 340 21.89 7.15 15.69
C PRO A 340 23.27 7.32 16.35
N GLN A 341 23.76 8.56 16.41
CA GLN A 341 24.96 8.87 17.19
C GLN A 341 24.72 8.52 18.66
N ASN A 342 25.72 7.91 19.31
CA ASN A 342 25.68 7.40 20.68
C ASN A 342 24.81 6.14 20.91
N ALA A 343 24.34 5.47 19.86
CA ALA A 343 23.65 4.20 20.04
C ALA A 343 24.59 3.11 20.59
N VAL A 344 24.13 2.39 21.61
CA VAL A 344 24.74 1.15 22.10
C VAL A 344 24.32 0.01 21.17
N LEU A 345 25.31 -0.69 20.63
CA LEU A 345 25.09 -1.81 19.71
C LEU A 345 25.16 -3.15 20.43
N LEU A 346 24.11 -3.95 20.28
CA LEU A 346 24.10 -5.34 20.70
C LEU A 346 24.13 -6.21 19.44
N GLN A 347 25.19 -6.99 19.28
CA GLN A 347 25.38 -7.87 18.14
C GLN A 347 25.45 -9.32 18.60
N PHE A 348 24.67 -10.17 17.97
CA PHE A 348 24.68 -11.60 18.19
C PHE A 348 24.88 -12.33 16.86
N HIS A 349 25.85 -13.23 16.81
CA HIS A 349 26.19 -14.01 15.63
C HIS A 349 26.07 -15.49 15.94
N HIS A 350 25.05 -16.12 15.37
CA HIS A 350 24.86 -17.55 15.34
C HIS A 350 25.38 -18.15 14.03
N HIS A 351 25.53 -19.48 13.98
CA HIS A 351 25.98 -20.16 12.77
C HIS A 351 24.97 -20.04 11.62
N THR A 352 23.68 -19.87 11.91
CA THR A 352 22.60 -19.70 10.90
C THR A 352 22.04 -18.28 10.77
N TYR A 353 22.30 -17.37 11.71
CA TYR A 353 21.73 -16.02 11.69
C TYR A 353 22.58 -15.00 12.44
N SER A 354 22.29 -13.71 12.23
CA SER A 354 22.84 -12.60 13.00
C SER A 354 21.73 -11.65 13.40
N VAL A 355 21.82 -11.08 14.61
CA VAL A 355 20.94 -10.01 15.08
C VAL A 355 21.79 -8.81 15.46
N CYS A 356 21.37 -7.62 15.06
CA CYS A 356 21.97 -6.36 15.50
C CYS A 356 20.87 -5.43 16.02
N LEU A 357 21.00 -4.99 17.26
CA LEU A 357 20.10 -4.04 17.90
C LEU A 357 20.86 -2.75 18.18
N ALA A 358 20.19 -1.60 18.04
CA ALA A 358 20.72 -0.31 18.44
C ALA A 358 19.79 0.34 19.46
N LEU A 359 20.37 0.74 20.60
CA LEU A 359 19.64 1.36 21.70
C LEU A 359 20.22 2.73 22.03
N VAL A 360 19.37 3.72 22.31
CA VAL A 360 19.76 5.03 22.84
C VAL A 360 19.02 5.20 24.16
N ASP A 361 19.74 5.37 25.27
CA ASP A 361 19.15 5.47 26.62
C ASP A 361 18.15 4.32 26.90
N ASP A 362 18.59 3.08 26.68
CA ASP A 362 17.79 1.83 26.77
C ASP A 362 16.57 1.74 25.83
N THR A 363 16.37 2.73 24.95
CA THR A 363 15.27 2.76 23.98
C THR A 363 15.67 2.08 22.68
N LEU A 364 14.93 1.06 22.25
CA LEU A 364 15.19 0.34 21.00
C LEU A 364 14.82 1.22 19.80
N CYS A 365 15.80 1.59 18.98
CA CYS A 365 15.57 2.45 17.81
C CYS A 365 15.77 1.73 16.47
N PHE A 366 16.48 0.60 16.48
CA PHE A 366 16.78 -0.19 15.30
C PHE A 366 16.97 -1.67 15.66
N ALA A 367 16.49 -2.55 14.78
CA ALA A 367 16.80 -3.98 14.83
C ALA A 367 17.03 -4.54 13.43
N ALA A 368 18.06 -5.36 13.27
CA ALA A 368 18.34 -6.10 12.04
C ALA A 368 18.39 -7.59 12.35
N PHE A 369 17.66 -8.38 11.58
CA PHE A 369 17.68 -9.85 11.61
C PHE A 369 18.16 -10.35 10.27
N LEU A 370 19.28 -11.07 10.25
CA LEU A 370 19.98 -11.47 9.04
C LEU A 370 20.18 -12.98 8.98
N GLY A 371 19.97 -13.59 7.81
CA GLY A 371 20.20 -15.01 7.53
C GLY A 371 20.78 -15.25 6.13
N ASP A 372 21.03 -16.51 5.80
CA ASP A 372 21.63 -16.89 4.51
C ASP A 372 20.60 -17.23 3.41
N GLU A 373 19.34 -17.35 3.80
CA GLU A 373 18.22 -17.63 2.91
C GLU A 373 17.15 -16.55 3.05
N PRO A 374 16.41 -16.25 1.97
CA PRO A 374 15.28 -15.35 2.04
C PRO A 374 14.22 -15.87 3.02
N GLU A 375 13.41 -14.96 3.56
CA GLU A 375 12.29 -15.35 4.39
C GLU A 375 11.25 -16.08 3.53
N LYS A 376 11.05 -17.37 3.81
CA LYS A 376 10.00 -18.16 3.15
C LYS A 376 8.66 -17.84 3.80
N ALA A 377 7.63 -17.64 2.98
CA ALA A 377 6.28 -17.43 3.48
C ALA A 377 5.84 -18.62 4.35
N GLU A 378 5.17 -18.35 5.47
CA GLU A 378 4.50 -19.40 6.24
C GLU A 378 3.54 -20.15 5.30
N ARG A 379 3.70 -21.48 5.18
CA ARG A 379 2.67 -22.31 4.55
C ARG A 379 1.40 -22.08 5.36
N ALA A 380 0.33 -21.61 4.71
CA ALA A 380 -0.99 -21.56 5.34
C ALA A 380 -1.26 -22.93 5.96
N PRO A 381 -1.69 -23.02 7.24
CA PRO A 381 -1.97 -24.30 7.85
C PRO A 381 -3.03 -24.99 7.00
N ALA A 382 -2.66 -26.14 6.42
CA ALA A 382 -3.65 -27.03 5.83
C ALA A 382 -4.69 -27.31 6.93
N ALA A 383 -5.97 -27.17 6.60
CA ALA A 383 -7.06 -27.47 7.52
C ALA A 383 -6.95 -28.92 8.00
N ALA A 384 -6.27 -29.12 9.13
CA ALA A 384 -6.09 -30.40 9.78
C ALA A 384 -6.03 -30.14 11.29
N HIS A 385 -7.08 -30.60 11.97
CA HIS A 385 -7.13 -30.70 13.42
C HIS A 385 -5.97 -31.57 13.91
N THR A 386 -4.85 -30.95 14.33
CA THR A 386 -3.84 -31.63 15.14
C THR A 386 -3.18 -30.64 16.08
N THR A 387 -3.25 -31.00 17.36
CA THR A 387 -2.58 -30.49 18.56
C THR A 387 -1.34 -29.60 18.38
N ALA A 388 -1.25 -28.59 19.25
CA ALA A 388 -0.27 -27.50 19.36
C ALA A 388 1.22 -27.91 19.56
N GLN A 389 1.64 -29.09 19.11
CA GLN A 389 3.03 -29.59 19.22
C GLN A 389 3.67 -29.99 17.88
N ALA A 390 3.01 -29.79 16.73
CA ALA A 390 3.53 -30.19 15.42
C ALA A 390 3.99 -29.05 14.48
N ALA A 391 3.95 -27.78 14.90
CA ALA A 391 4.28 -26.62 14.04
C ALA A 391 5.79 -26.24 14.02
N GLN A 392 6.70 -27.20 14.24
CA GLN A 392 8.14 -26.94 14.40
C GLN A 392 8.98 -27.17 13.13
N HIS A 393 8.36 -27.35 11.96
CA HIS A 393 9.10 -27.45 10.70
C HIS A 393 8.97 -26.15 9.90
N SER A 394 10.12 -25.48 9.70
CA SER A 394 10.38 -24.39 8.75
C SER A 394 9.97 -22.95 9.16
N LYS A 395 10.35 -22.48 10.35
CA LYS A 395 10.60 -21.04 10.54
C LYS A 395 12.08 -20.78 10.27
N SER A 396 12.39 -19.86 9.35
CA SER A 396 13.76 -19.32 9.27
C SER A 396 14.07 -18.77 10.66
N THR A 397 15.19 -19.19 11.25
CA THR A 397 15.48 -18.95 12.69
C THR A 397 15.63 -17.47 13.04
N TRP A 398 15.68 -16.61 12.03
CA TRP A 398 15.80 -15.16 12.13
C TRP A 398 14.49 -14.40 11.89
N SER A 399 13.40 -15.07 11.47
CA SER A 399 12.11 -14.42 11.23
C SER A 399 11.38 -14.14 12.55
N VAL A 400 10.96 -12.88 12.73
CA VAL A 400 10.19 -12.41 13.87
C VAL A 400 8.93 -11.67 13.40
N PRO A 401 7.82 -11.73 14.15
CA PRO A 401 6.59 -11.01 13.78
C PRO A 401 6.82 -9.50 13.69
N ASN A 402 6.37 -8.87 12.60
CA ASN A 402 6.52 -7.44 12.40
C ASN A 402 5.80 -6.62 13.48
N GLU A 403 4.61 -7.06 13.91
CA GLU A 403 3.82 -6.39 14.95
C GLU A 403 4.51 -6.41 16.31
N TRP A 404 5.23 -7.49 16.62
CA TRP A 404 6.00 -7.60 17.86
C TRP A 404 7.13 -6.56 17.89
N LEU A 405 7.93 -6.52 16.82
CA LEU A 405 8.99 -5.52 16.69
C LEU A 405 8.43 -4.09 16.67
N ALA A 406 7.30 -3.86 16.00
CA ALA A 406 6.64 -2.54 16.01
C ALA A 406 6.28 -2.09 17.44
N SER A 407 5.82 -3.02 18.30
CA SER A 407 5.48 -2.72 19.70
C SER A 407 6.69 -2.39 20.58
N LEU A 408 7.89 -2.87 20.22
CA LEU A 408 9.13 -2.65 20.96
C LEU A 408 9.94 -1.45 20.46
N LEU A 409 9.75 -1.03 19.21
CA LEU A 409 10.44 0.14 18.67
C LEU A 409 10.01 1.43 19.39
N ASN A 410 10.99 2.30 19.67
CA ASN A 410 10.84 3.53 20.44
C ASN A 410 10.39 3.35 21.90
N THR A 411 10.46 2.14 22.43
CA THR A 411 10.20 1.88 23.85
C THR A 411 11.49 1.45 24.56
N SER A 412 11.55 1.71 25.87
CA SER A 412 12.63 1.21 26.70
C SER A 412 12.52 -0.31 26.84
N VAL A 413 13.60 -1.03 26.52
CA VAL A 413 13.60 -2.50 26.53
C VAL A 413 14.51 -3.03 27.65
N SER A 414 13.95 -3.88 28.50
CA SER A 414 14.70 -4.53 29.58
C SER A 414 15.76 -5.50 29.04
N THR A 415 16.76 -5.83 29.87
CA THR A 415 17.81 -6.79 29.50
C THR A 415 17.25 -8.15 29.09
N ASP A 416 16.10 -8.57 29.62
CA ASP A 416 15.46 -9.83 29.24
C ASP A 416 14.80 -9.74 27.86
N ILE A 417 14.14 -8.63 27.54
CA ILE A 417 13.62 -8.37 26.18
C ILE A 417 14.77 -8.30 25.18
N GLN A 418 15.88 -7.63 25.54
CA GLN A 418 17.08 -7.59 24.69
C GLN A 418 17.62 -9.00 24.40
N ARG A 419 17.70 -9.88 25.41
CA ARG A 419 18.12 -11.29 25.21
C ARG A 419 17.17 -12.06 24.31
N ASN A 420 15.86 -11.86 24.47
CA ASN A 420 14.83 -12.48 23.65
C ASN A 420 14.96 -12.04 22.18
N LEU A 421 15.13 -10.74 21.93
CA LEU A 421 15.39 -10.19 20.60
C LEU A 421 16.64 -10.79 19.94
N LEU A 422 17.76 -10.88 20.66
CA LEU A 422 19.00 -11.47 20.13
C LEU A 422 18.83 -12.96 19.78
N ARG A 423 17.89 -13.66 20.42
CA ARG A 423 17.57 -15.06 20.15
C ARG A 423 16.45 -15.25 19.13
N GLY A 424 15.82 -14.18 18.66
CA GLY A 424 14.61 -14.26 17.83
C GLY A 424 13.42 -14.89 18.56
N GLN A 425 13.42 -14.88 19.90
CA GLN A 425 12.34 -15.41 20.72
C GLN A 425 11.34 -14.30 21.02
N VAL A 426 10.10 -14.48 20.56
CA VAL A 426 9.01 -13.54 20.85
C VAL A 426 8.69 -13.61 22.34
N ASP A 427 8.49 -12.45 22.99
CA ASP A 427 8.18 -12.45 24.42
C ASP A 427 6.75 -12.97 24.70
N ASP A 428 6.59 -13.59 25.88
CA ASP A 428 5.32 -14.19 26.29
C ASP A 428 4.19 -13.16 26.46
N ALA A 429 4.53 -11.90 26.76
CA ALA A 429 3.56 -10.83 26.89
C ALA A 429 2.95 -10.46 25.53
N PHE A 430 3.74 -10.41 24.47
CA PHE A 430 3.25 -10.23 23.11
C PHE A 430 2.46 -11.45 22.64
N LEU A 431 2.94 -12.67 22.91
CA LEU A 431 2.26 -13.90 22.46
C LEU A 431 0.88 -14.07 23.11
N ASN A 432 0.77 -13.76 24.41
CA ASN A 432 -0.41 -14.10 25.20
C ASN A 432 -1.21 -12.88 25.70
N GLY A 433 -0.71 -11.66 25.50
CA GLY A 433 -1.27 -10.42 26.03
C GLY A 433 -0.89 -10.16 27.49
N ASP A 434 -1.35 -9.03 28.02
CA ASP A 434 -1.12 -8.65 29.42
C ASP A 434 -1.79 -9.64 30.38
N VAL A 435 -1.21 -9.80 31.57
CA VAL A 435 -1.84 -10.60 32.63
C VAL A 435 -3.07 -9.86 33.14
N VAL A 436 -4.25 -10.37 32.78
CA VAL A 436 -5.54 -9.82 33.22
C VAL A 436 -5.92 -10.39 34.59
N CYS A 437 -5.64 -11.67 34.85
CA CYS A 437 -5.92 -12.31 36.14
C CYS A 437 -4.62 -12.79 36.82
N SER A 438 -4.12 -12.04 37.79
CA SER A 438 -2.91 -12.40 38.53
C SER A 438 -3.05 -13.66 39.39
N CYS A 439 -4.26 -14.02 39.84
CA CYS A 439 -4.48 -15.22 40.68
C CYS A 439 -4.16 -16.54 39.97
N PHE A 440 -4.39 -16.59 38.67
CA PHE A 440 -4.25 -17.81 37.85
C PHE A 440 -3.40 -17.56 36.61
N GLU A 441 -2.69 -16.42 36.57
CA GLU A 441 -1.84 -15.95 35.46
C GLU A 441 -2.53 -16.00 34.08
N VAL A 442 -3.84 -15.74 34.04
CA VAL A 442 -4.60 -15.71 32.78
C VAL A 442 -4.37 -14.39 32.06
N ARG A 443 -4.03 -14.47 30.76
CA ARG A 443 -3.65 -13.33 29.93
C ARG A 443 -4.73 -12.97 28.89
N GLU A 444 -4.66 -11.75 28.39
CA GLU A 444 -5.67 -11.12 27.53
C GLU A 444 -6.01 -11.96 26.29
N LYS A 445 -5.03 -12.44 25.51
CA LYS A 445 -5.31 -13.18 24.26
C LYS A 445 -5.95 -14.54 24.51
N THR A 446 -5.62 -15.18 25.63
CA THR A 446 -6.31 -16.42 26.07
C THR A 446 -7.77 -16.15 26.37
N ILE A 447 -8.08 -14.99 26.98
CA ILE A 447 -9.45 -14.57 27.27
C ILE A 447 -10.19 -14.22 25.97
N THR A 448 -9.58 -13.45 25.07
CA THR A 448 -10.15 -13.12 23.75
C THR A 448 -10.46 -14.39 22.95
N HIS A 449 -9.54 -15.35 22.92
CA HIS A 449 -9.78 -16.63 22.22
C HIS A 449 -10.98 -17.38 22.81
N ALA A 450 -11.12 -17.45 24.15
CA ALA A 450 -12.27 -18.07 24.78
C ALA A 450 -13.59 -17.32 24.48
N ILE A 451 -13.55 -15.99 24.31
CA ILE A 451 -14.71 -15.20 23.87
C ILE A 451 -15.08 -15.55 22.42
N GLU A 452 -14.09 -15.65 21.53
CA GLU A 452 -14.29 -16.05 20.13
C GLU A 452 -14.82 -17.49 20.00
N GLU A 453 -14.45 -18.39 20.92
CA GLU A 453 -14.99 -19.76 21.01
C GLU A 453 -16.40 -19.82 21.64
N GLY A 454 -16.93 -18.69 22.14
CA GLY A 454 -18.33 -18.57 22.56
C GLY A 454 -18.56 -18.14 24.00
N CYS A 455 -17.53 -17.80 24.79
CA CYS A 455 -17.74 -17.24 26.13
C CYS A 455 -18.28 -15.80 26.03
N SER A 456 -19.48 -15.60 26.55
CA SER A 456 -20.23 -14.34 26.47
C SER A 456 -20.42 -13.64 27.82
N SER A 457 -19.96 -14.24 28.92
CA SER A 457 -20.06 -13.66 30.25
C SER A 457 -18.81 -13.89 31.11
N VAL A 458 -18.62 -13.04 32.12
CA VAL A 458 -17.53 -13.20 33.10
C VAL A 458 -17.63 -14.53 33.86
N ALA A 459 -18.85 -15.06 34.03
CA ALA A 459 -19.07 -16.36 34.66
C ALA A 459 -18.56 -17.50 33.77
N GLU A 460 -18.90 -17.48 32.48
CA GLU A 460 -18.44 -18.47 31.49
C GLU A 460 -16.92 -18.44 31.33
N LEU A 461 -16.31 -17.26 31.28
CA LEU A 461 -14.85 -17.12 31.30
C LEU A 461 -14.23 -17.69 32.59
N GLY A 462 -14.91 -17.53 33.72
CA GLY A 462 -14.49 -18.12 34.99
C GLY A 462 -14.58 -19.65 35.02
N GLU A 463 -15.57 -20.24 34.35
CA GLU A 463 -15.67 -21.70 34.21
C GLU A 463 -14.59 -22.26 33.27
N ALA A 464 -14.36 -21.60 32.13
CA ALA A 464 -13.40 -22.03 31.13
C ALA A 464 -11.93 -21.81 31.55
N LEU A 465 -11.62 -20.63 32.10
CA LEU A 465 -10.24 -20.18 32.35
C LEU A 465 -9.91 -19.95 33.83
N LYS A 466 -10.86 -20.12 34.75
CA LYS A 466 -10.74 -19.82 36.19
C LYS A 466 -10.57 -18.35 36.53
N CYS A 467 -10.38 -17.45 35.56
CA CYS A 467 -10.25 -16.02 35.82
C CYS A 467 -11.53 -15.45 36.48
N GLY A 468 -11.39 -14.48 37.39
CA GLY A 468 -12.53 -13.90 38.10
C GLY A 468 -13.15 -14.78 39.21
N THR A 469 -12.65 -16.00 39.45
CA THR A 469 -13.23 -16.92 40.46
C THR A 469 -12.57 -16.83 41.85
N ASN A 470 -11.34 -16.30 41.96
CA ASN A 470 -10.61 -16.21 43.23
C ASN A 470 -10.81 -14.86 43.95
N CYS A 471 -9.97 -13.85 43.70
CA CYS A 471 -10.10 -12.54 44.37
C CYS A 471 -11.08 -11.59 43.66
N GLY A 472 -11.48 -11.88 42.42
CA GLY A 472 -12.43 -11.08 41.64
C GLY A 472 -11.90 -9.75 41.08
N SER A 473 -10.64 -9.35 41.32
CA SER A 473 -10.09 -8.05 40.89
C SER A 473 -10.09 -7.84 39.37
N CYS A 474 -10.02 -8.92 38.60
CA CYS A 474 -9.99 -8.91 37.14
C CYS A 474 -11.37 -8.83 36.48
N LYS A 475 -12.48 -8.98 37.23
CA LYS A 475 -13.84 -9.00 36.66
C LYS A 475 -14.20 -7.76 35.82
N PRO A 476 -13.83 -6.52 36.20
CA PRO A 476 -14.10 -5.34 35.37
C PRO A 476 -13.39 -5.39 34.02
N ALA A 477 -12.13 -5.85 33.98
CA ALA A 477 -11.36 -6.00 32.75
C ALA A 477 -11.94 -7.11 31.85
N LEU A 478 -12.36 -8.24 32.46
CA LEU A 478 -13.05 -9.32 31.73
C LEU A 478 -14.34 -8.83 31.06
N SER A 479 -15.14 -8.02 31.77
CA SER A 479 -16.37 -7.44 31.21
C SER A 479 -16.07 -6.52 30.02
N GLN A 480 -15.05 -5.66 30.14
CA GLN A 480 -14.66 -4.77 29.03
C GLN A 480 -14.19 -5.54 27.79
N LEU A 481 -13.45 -6.64 27.97
CA LEU A 481 -13.02 -7.50 26.87
C LEU A 481 -14.21 -8.14 26.17
N ILE A 482 -15.19 -8.66 26.93
CA ILE A 482 -16.44 -9.19 26.37
C ILE A 482 -17.16 -8.10 25.56
N ASP A 483 -17.34 -6.92 26.14
CA ASP A 483 -18.06 -5.81 25.50
C ASP A 483 -17.40 -5.38 24.18
N LYS A 484 -16.07 -5.40 24.12
CA LYS A 484 -15.29 -5.07 22.91
C LYS A 484 -15.49 -6.10 21.78
N HIS A 485 -15.80 -7.35 22.12
CA HIS A 485 -15.99 -8.46 21.18
C HIS A 485 -17.46 -8.78 20.90
N LEU A 486 -18.41 -8.05 21.50
CA LEU A 486 -19.84 -8.15 21.17
C LEU A 486 -20.10 -7.62 19.76
N VAL A 487 -20.48 -8.51 18.84
CA VAL A 487 -20.97 -8.14 17.52
C VAL A 487 -22.49 -7.97 17.59
N ILE A 488 -22.96 -6.73 17.44
CA ILE A 488 -24.39 -6.45 17.32
C ILE A 488 -24.76 -6.46 15.84
N GLU A 489 -25.40 -7.52 15.36
CA GLU A 489 -26.02 -7.53 14.04
C GLU A 489 -27.33 -6.74 14.07
N ILE A 490 -27.35 -5.60 13.36
CA ILE A 490 -28.56 -4.82 13.16
C ILE A 490 -29.13 -5.17 11.78
N GLN A 491 -30.22 -5.91 11.76
CA GLN A 491 -31.05 -6.09 10.57
C GLN A 491 -32.26 -5.16 10.65
N SER A 492 -32.48 -4.33 9.63
CA SER A 492 -33.74 -3.60 9.47
C SER A 492 -34.78 -4.53 8.86
N VAL A 493 -35.86 -4.80 9.59
CA VAL A 493 -37.04 -5.53 9.11
C VAL A 493 -37.97 -4.61 8.33
#